data_AF-A0A417YRM2-F1
#
_entry.id   AF-A0A417YRM2-F1
#
_cell.length_a   1.000
_cell.length_b   1.000
_cell.length_c   1.000
_cell.angle_alpha   90.00
_cell.angle_beta   90.00
_cell.angle_gamma   90.00
#
_symmetry.space_group_name_H-M   'P 1'
#
loop_
_entity.id
_entity.type
_entity.pdbx_description
1 polymer ?
#
loop_
_entity_poly.entity_id
_entity_poly.type
_entity_poly.pdbx_seq_one_letter_code
_entity_poly.pdbx_strand_id
1 'polypeptide(L)'
;MSGEKRCTTKKKNTTNKKPRKQDTRSVQREQVIIALVEAGTYSPALDLLIEIYLDAYEEYKEQPSEKLRKELAKYLGQLGLDGKNKDLIKKSGRLLEKGDAEKKEEEPTPAENSKLVQFRQRMSR
;
A
#
# COMPACT_ATOMS: atom_id res chain seq x y z
N MET A 1 -69.30 -11.56 -25.67
CA MET A 1 -69.50 -11.32 -24.23
C MET A 1 -68.14 -11.33 -23.56
N SER A 2 -67.85 -10.24 -22.86
CA SER A 2 -66.59 -9.95 -22.19
C SER A 2 -66.28 -10.97 -21.09
N GLY A 3 -65.05 -11.46 -21.08
CA GLY A 3 -64.50 -12.25 -19.98
C GLY A 3 -63.24 -11.58 -19.46
N GLU A 4 -63.39 -10.63 -18.54
CA GLU A 4 -62.30 -10.16 -17.69
C GLU A 4 -61.80 -11.31 -16.81
N LYS A 5 -60.51 -11.64 -16.88
CA LYS A 5 -59.82 -12.25 -15.74
C LYS A 5 -58.49 -11.56 -15.50
N ARG A 6 -58.45 -10.95 -14.32
CA ARG A 6 -57.49 -9.99 -13.80
C ARG A 6 -56.10 -10.59 -13.70
N CYS A 7 -55.14 -9.81 -14.18
CA CYS A 7 -53.72 -9.91 -13.90
C CYS A 7 -53.48 -9.93 -12.38
N THR A 8 -52.79 -10.94 -11.86
CA THR A 8 -52.23 -10.91 -10.50
C THR A 8 -50.72 -10.96 -10.60
N THR A 9 -50.12 -9.78 -10.50
CA THR A 9 -48.69 -9.55 -10.43
C THR A 9 -48.14 -10.14 -9.12
N LYS A 10 -47.25 -11.14 -9.22
CA LYS A 10 -46.40 -11.54 -8.10
C LYS A 10 -45.42 -10.40 -7.82
N LYS A 11 -45.70 -9.67 -6.75
CA LYS A 11 -44.80 -8.66 -6.13
C LYS A 11 -43.52 -9.37 -5.66
N LYS A 12 -42.48 -9.37 -6.49
CA LYS A 12 -41.11 -9.69 -6.04
C LYS A 12 -40.64 -8.53 -5.17
N ASN A 13 -40.47 -8.79 -3.88
CA ASN A 13 -39.82 -7.87 -2.95
C ASN A 13 -38.43 -7.51 -3.47
N THR A 14 -38.26 -6.25 -3.85
CA THR A 14 -36.96 -5.62 -4.02
C THR A 14 -36.40 -5.35 -2.62
N THR A 15 -35.56 -6.24 -2.13
CA THR A 15 -34.60 -5.85 -1.07
C THR A 15 -33.65 -4.83 -1.67
N ASN A 16 -33.97 -3.55 -1.50
CA ASN A 16 -33.05 -2.43 -1.69
C ASN A 16 -31.91 -2.58 -0.67
N LYS A 17 -30.92 -3.42 -0.99
CA LYS A 17 -29.62 -3.36 -0.34
C LYS A 17 -28.90 -2.17 -0.99
N LYS A 18 -28.72 -1.09 -0.24
CA LYS A 18 -27.78 -0.02 -0.61
C LYS A 18 -26.44 -0.69 -0.98
N PRO A 19 -25.79 -0.35 -2.10
CA PRO A 19 -24.50 -0.92 -2.44
C PRO A 19 -23.54 -0.67 -1.28
N ARG A 20 -22.96 -1.74 -0.74
CA ARG A 20 -21.97 -1.65 0.33
C ARG A 20 -20.77 -0.89 -0.24
N LYS A 21 -20.35 0.20 0.40
CA LYS A 21 -19.12 0.96 0.06
C LYS A 21 -17.85 0.09 -0.07
N GLN A 22 -17.91 -1.17 0.39
CA GLN A 22 -16.81 -2.13 0.31
C GLN A 22 -16.38 -2.44 -1.12
N ASP A 23 -17.29 -2.45 -2.09
CA ASP A 23 -16.95 -2.83 -3.47
C ASP A 23 -16.02 -1.80 -4.13
N THR A 24 -16.18 -0.52 -3.81
CA THR A 24 -15.31 0.53 -4.36
C THR A 24 -13.96 0.58 -3.67
N ARG A 25 -13.93 0.35 -2.34
CA ARG A 25 -12.69 0.36 -1.56
C ARG A 25 -11.80 -0.83 -1.90
N SER A 26 -12.38 -2.02 -2.10
CA SER A 26 -11.63 -3.20 -2.54
C SER A 26 -11.03 -3.01 -3.93
N VAL A 27 -11.77 -2.39 -4.85
CA VAL A 27 -11.26 -2.06 -6.19
C VAL A 27 -10.11 -1.06 -6.12
N GLN A 28 -10.22 -0.03 -5.29
CA GLN A 28 -9.14 0.96 -5.08
C GLN A 28 -7.90 0.32 -4.44
N ARG A 29 -8.08 -0.55 -3.45
CA ARG A 29 -7.00 -1.32 -2.84
C ARG A 29 -6.26 -2.14 -3.89
N GLU A 30 -6.99 -2.88 -4.71
CA GLU A 30 -6.43 -3.68 -5.80
C GLU A 30 -5.66 -2.81 -6.80
N GLN A 31 -6.20 -1.65 -7.18
CA GLN A 31 -5.50 -0.71 -8.06
C GLN A 31 -4.16 -0.23 -7.49
N VAL A 32 -4.11 0.08 -6.18
CA VAL A 32 -2.86 0.47 -5.51
C VAL A 32 -1.88 -0.70 -5.48
N ILE A 33 -2.35 -1.92 -5.19
CA ILE A 33 -1.52 -3.13 -5.22
C ILE A 33 -0.94 -3.35 -6.63
N ILE A 34 -1.77 -3.29 -7.67
CA ILE A 34 -1.33 -3.41 -9.06
C ILE A 34 -0.24 -2.38 -9.37
N ALA A 35 -0.45 -1.12 -9.01
CA ALA A 35 0.56 -0.07 -9.22
C ALA A 35 1.88 -0.35 -8.50
N LEU A 36 1.84 -0.91 -7.28
CA LEU A 36 3.02 -1.30 -6.52
C LEU A 36 3.72 -2.53 -7.12
N VAL A 37 2.96 -3.49 -7.64
CA VAL A 37 3.48 -4.68 -8.32
C VAL A 37 4.17 -4.28 -9.63
N GLU A 38 3.53 -3.42 -10.41
CA GLU A 38 4.11 -2.83 -11.64
C GLU A 38 5.37 -2.02 -11.34
N ALA A 39 5.42 -1.33 -10.20
CA ALA A 39 6.62 -0.64 -9.74
C ALA A 39 7.70 -1.57 -9.17
N GLY A 40 7.41 -2.86 -8.97
CA GLY A 40 8.32 -3.82 -8.35
C GLY A 40 8.57 -3.60 -6.86
N THR A 41 7.73 -2.80 -6.19
CA THR A 41 7.88 -2.42 -4.77
C THR A 41 6.85 -3.07 -3.86
N TYR A 42 5.89 -3.82 -4.41
CA TYR A 42 4.88 -4.48 -3.60
C TYR A 42 5.49 -5.50 -2.63
N SER A 43 5.09 -5.38 -1.37
CA SER A 43 5.38 -6.33 -0.31
C SER A 43 4.14 -6.43 0.58
N PRO A 44 3.78 -7.63 1.11
CA PRO A 44 2.67 -7.76 2.04
C PRO A 44 2.78 -6.85 3.28
N ALA A 45 4.00 -6.42 3.63
CA ALA A 45 4.21 -5.46 4.72
C ALA A 45 3.62 -4.06 4.43
N LEU A 46 3.37 -3.72 3.15
CA LEU A 46 2.74 -2.47 2.74
C LEU A 46 1.22 -2.49 2.87
N ASP A 47 0.59 -3.64 3.10
CA ASP A 47 -0.86 -3.74 3.17
C ASP A 47 -1.45 -2.79 4.23
N LEU A 48 -0.85 -2.69 5.42
CA LEU A 48 -1.29 -1.74 6.45
C LEU A 48 -1.18 -0.28 5.99
N LEU A 49 -0.09 0.06 5.29
CA LEU A 49 0.13 1.41 4.78
C LEU A 49 -0.87 1.76 3.64
N ILE A 50 -1.24 0.77 2.82
CA ILE A 50 -2.28 0.92 1.79
C ILE A 50 -3.62 1.21 2.47
N GLU A 51 -3.99 0.49 3.53
CA GLU A 51 -5.23 0.75 4.27
C GLU A 51 -5.26 2.18 4.84
N ILE A 52 -4.17 2.62 5.47
CA ILE A 52 -4.05 3.98 6.01
C ILE A 52 -4.16 5.03 4.91
N TYR A 53 -3.53 4.80 3.76
CA TYR A 53 -3.65 5.69 2.61
C TYR A 53 -5.09 5.79 2.11
N LEU A 54 -5.80 4.66 2.01
CA LEU A 54 -7.19 4.64 1.57
C LEU A 54 -8.11 5.35 2.56
N ASP A 55 -7.92 5.16 3.87
CA ASP A 55 -8.68 5.87 4.90
C ASP A 55 -8.48 7.40 4.78
N ALA A 56 -7.23 7.85 4.65
CA ALA A 56 -6.92 9.26 4.44
C ALA A 56 -7.48 9.80 3.11
N TYR A 57 -7.54 8.97 2.07
CA TYR A 57 -8.06 9.35 0.77
C TYR A 57 -9.59 9.48 0.78
N GLU A 58 -10.28 8.57 1.47
CA GLU A 58 -11.72 8.65 1.70
C GLU A 58 -12.06 9.91 2.50
N GLU A 59 -11.31 10.20 3.56
CA GLU A 59 -11.50 11.42 4.35
C GLU A 59 -11.24 12.68 3.52
N TYR A 60 -10.16 12.71 2.72
CA TYR A 60 -9.87 13.82 1.81
C TYR A 60 -10.97 14.04 0.76
N LYS A 61 -11.56 12.95 0.25
CA LYS A 61 -12.63 13.01 -0.74
C LYS A 61 -13.92 13.59 -0.15
N GLU A 62 -14.20 13.31 1.12
CA GLU A 62 -15.34 13.88 1.84
C GLU A 62 -15.08 15.32 2.29
N GLN A 63 -13.88 15.63 2.78
CA GLN A 63 -13.49 16.94 3.31
C GLN A 63 -12.07 17.33 2.87
N PRO A 64 -11.92 17.92 1.66
CA PRO A 64 -10.61 18.26 1.15
C PRO A 64 -9.97 19.34 2.03
N SER A 65 -8.79 19.03 2.59
CA SER A 65 -8.00 19.96 3.38
C SER A 65 -6.52 19.88 3.00
N GLU A 66 -5.81 20.99 3.17
CA GLU A 66 -4.36 21.03 2.94
C GLU A 66 -3.58 20.09 3.87
N LYS A 67 -4.12 19.79 5.06
CA LYS A 67 -3.52 18.82 5.99
C LYS A 67 -3.61 17.40 5.40
N LEU A 68 -4.80 16.97 5.00
CA LEU A 68 -5.02 15.65 4.39
C LEU A 68 -4.26 15.49 3.07
N ARG A 69 -4.19 16.56 2.26
CA ARG A 69 -3.38 16.56 1.04
C ARG A 69 -1.90 16.26 1.33
N LYS A 70 -1.35 16.87 2.39
CA LYS A 70 0.05 16.62 2.81
C LYS A 70 0.23 15.22 3.37
N GLU A 71 -0.74 14.68 4.10
CA GLU A 71 -0.70 13.31 4.60
C GLU A 71 -0.75 12.28 3.48
N LEU A 72 -1.66 12.46 2.51
CA LEU A 72 -1.71 11.65 1.30
C LEU A 72 -0.39 11.67 0.54
N ALA A 73 0.23 12.84 0.38
CA ALA A 73 1.54 12.96 -0.26
C ALA A 73 2.65 12.21 0.51
N LYS A 74 2.60 12.20 1.85
CA LYS A 74 3.54 11.42 2.67
C LYS A 74 3.35 9.92 2.45
N TYR A 75 2.12 9.43 2.49
CA TYR A 75 1.84 8.00 2.28
C TYR A 75 2.20 7.55 0.86
N LEU A 76 1.92 8.36 -0.16
CA LEU A 76 2.38 8.08 -1.53
C LEU A 76 3.91 8.04 -1.65
N GLY A 77 4.62 8.92 -0.93
CA GLY A 77 6.08 8.90 -0.85
C GLY A 77 6.62 7.64 -0.17
N GLN A 78 5.99 7.20 0.92
CA GLN A 78 6.36 5.95 1.60
C GLN A 78 6.10 4.71 0.74
N LEU A 79 5.01 4.72 -0.03
CA LEU A 79 4.69 3.68 -1.02
C LEU A 79 5.60 3.73 -2.27
N GLY A 80 6.38 4.79 -2.46
CA GLY A 80 7.21 4.99 -3.64
C GLY A 80 6.42 5.34 -4.92
N LEU A 81 5.14 5.70 -4.78
CA LEU A 81 4.24 6.07 -5.88
C LEU A 81 4.23 7.59 -6.15
N ASP A 82 5.09 8.37 -5.50
CA ASP A 82 5.18 9.83 -5.65
C ASP A 82 5.84 10.30 -6.96
N GLY A 83 6.27 9.36 -7.80
CA GLY A 83 6.92 9.62 -9.09
C GLY A 83 8.36 10.11 -8.99
N LYS A 84 8.88 10.38 -7.78
CA LYS A 84 10.25 10.87 -7.56
C LYS A 84 11.25 9.73 -7.46
N ASN A 85 10.81 8.55 -7.05
CA ASN A 85 11.68 7.37 -6.87
C ASN A 85 11.86 6.50 -8.13
N LYS A 86 11.33 6.91 -9.30
CA LYS A 86 11.41 6.12 -10.55
C LYS A 86 12.84 5.76 -10.96
N ASP A 87 13.81 6.64 -10.70
CA ASP A 87 15.21 6.42 -11.08
C ASP A 87 16.00 5.64 -10.01
N LEU A 88 15.59 5.73 -8.74
CA LEU A 88 16.19 4.96 -7.64
C LEU A 88 15.83 3.48 -7.75
N ILE A 89 14.60 3.16 -8.16
CA ILE A 89 14.16 1.78 -8.40
C ILE A 89 14.97 1.14 -9.55
N LYS A 90 15.25 1.91 -10.62
CA LYS A 90 16.04 1.43 -11.77
C LYS A 90 17.54 1.30 -11.47
N LYS A 91 18.11 2.19 -10.65
CA LYS A 91 19.55 2.22 -10.35
C LYS A 91 19.97 1.33 -9.18
N SER A 92 19.09 1.12 -8.20
CA SER A 92 19.43 0.34 -7.02
C SER A 92 19.42 -1.17 -7.29
N GLY A 93 18.84 -1.66 -8.39
CA GLY A 93 18.88 -3.07 -8.81
C GLY A 93 18.32 -4.07 -7.78
N ARG A 94 17.94 -3.61 -6.60
CA ARG A 94 17.19 -4.35 -5.59
C ARG A 94 15.72 -4.14 -5.89
N LEU A 95 15.27 -4.90 -6.87
CA LEU A 95 14.06 -5.69 -6.64
C LEU A 95 14.28 -6.34 -5.26
N LEU A 96 13.46 -6.00 -4.26
CA LEU A 96 13.53 -6.68 -2.96
C LEU A 96 13.13 -8.13 -3.22
N GLU A 97 14.13 -8.94 -3.59
CA GLU A 97 13.99 -10.38 -3.79
C GLU A 97 13.32 -10.93 -2.54
N LYS A 98 12.22 -11.62 -2.78
CA LYS A 98 11.49 -12.36 -1.76
C LYS A 98 12.46 -13.37 -1.14
N GLY A 99 12.76 -13.14 0.13
CA GLY A 99 13.17 -14.16 1.10
C GLY A 99 14.22 -15.16 0.65
N ASP A 100 15.49 -14.84 0.91
CA ASP A 100 16.47 -15.87 1.24
C ASP A 100 17.02 -15.56 2.64
N ALA A 101 16.37 -16.18 3.62
CA ALA A 101 17.03 -16.54 4.85
C ALA A 101 17.91 -17.75 4.53
N GLU A 102 19.19 -17.55 4.24
CA GLU A 102 20.23 -18.46 4.70
C GLU A 102 21.63 -17.87 4.55
N LYS A 103 22.39 -18.06 5.62
CA LYS A 103 23.75 -17.58 5.87
C LYS A 103 24.72 -18.07 4.81
N LYS A 104 25.64 -17.21 4.35
CA LYS A 104 27.06 -17.60 4.22
C LYS A 104 27.97 -16.45 4.66
N GLU A 105 28.87 -16.83 5.55
CA GLU A 105 29.96 -16.08 6.13
C GLU A 105 30.98 -15.74 5.04
N GLU A 106 31.37 -14.47 4.93
CA GLU A 106 32.68 -14.10 4.39
C GLU A 106 33.27 -13.01 5.29
N GLU A 107 34.49 -13.27 5.74
CA GLU A 107 35.21 -12.53 6.76
C GLU A 107 35.51 -11.08 6.34
N PRO A 108 35.26 -10.07 7.21
CA PRO A 108 35.79 -8.75 6.99
C PRO A 108 37.26 -8.71 7.46
N THR A 109 38.17 -8.51 6.52
CA THR A 109 39.52 -8.00 6.80
C THR A 109 39.39 -6.75 7.70
N PRO A 110 40.20 -6.61 8.77
CA PRO A 110 40.01 -5.55 9.73
C PRO A 110 40.47 -4.24 9.10
N ALA A 111 39.53 -3.47 8.57
CA ALA A 111 39.76 -2.05 8.36
C ALA A 111 39.83 -1.40 9.76
N GLU A 112 41.05 -1.26 10.29
CA GLU A 112 41.39 -0.71 11.61
C GLU A 112 40.93 0.75 11.86
N ASN A 113 40.13 1.33 10.96
CA ASN A 113 39.69 2.73 11.01
C ASN A 113 38.17 2.90 11.16
N SER A 114 37.46 1.91 11.72
CA SER A 114 36.05 2.07 12.05
C SER A 114 35.89 2.88 13.35
N LYS A 115 35.18 4.02 13.26
CA LYS A 115 34.82 4.89 14.40
C LYS A 115 34.15 4.12 15.55
N LEU A 116 33.44 3.04 15.23
CA LEU A 116 32.73 2.20 16.18
C LEU A 116 33.69 1.32 17.00
N VAL A 117 34.77 0.85 16.37
CA VAL A 117 35.87 0.12 17.03
C VAL A 117 36.64 1.07 17.95
N GLN A 118 36.95 2.29 17.47
CA GLN A 118 37.62 3.32 18.27
C GLN A 118 36.80 3.73 19.50
N PHE A 119 35.47 3.83 19.36
CA PHE A 119 34.59 4.14 20.49
C PHE A 119 34.59 3.02 21.53
N ARG A 120 34.49 1.76 21.11
CA ARG A 120 34.53 0.60 22.01
C ARG A 120 35.84 0.53 22.79
N GLN A 121 36.98 0.71 22.10
CA GLN A 121 38.29 0.73 22.76
C GLN A 121 38.43 1.85 23.80
N ARG A 122 37.83 3.02 23.55
CA ARG A 122 37.82 4.13 24.52
C ARG A 122 37.02 3.82 25.78
N MET A 123 35.90 3.08 25.64
CA MET A 123 35.03 2.73 26.77
C MET A 123 35.52 1.52 27.57
N SER A 124 36.46 0.74 27.03
CA SER A 124 37.07 -0.42 27.67
C SER A 124 38.39 -0.10 28.40
N ARG A 125 38.73 1.18 28.57
CA ARG A 125 39.82 1.65 29.43
C ARG A 125 39.31 2.04 30.80
#